data_AF-A0A9W6U2F8-F1
#
_entry.id   AF-A0A9W6U2F8-F1
#
_cell.length_a   1.000
_cell.length_b   1.000
_cell.length_c   1.000
_cell.angle_alpha   90.00
_cell.angle_beta   90.00
_cell.angle_gamma   90.00
#
_symmetry.space_group_name_H-M   'P 1'
#
loop_
_entity.id
_entity.type
_entity.pdbx_description
1 polymer ?
#
loop_
_entity_poly.entity_id
_entity_poly.type
_entity_poly.pdbx_seq_one_letter_code
_entity_poly.pdbx_strand_id
1 'polypeptide(L)'
;MKLFCALVGVAGSAFSVRVDESDTVDDLKEAIAEKQKYDFAASKLQLYLAKKGGAWLPDDDPAALQVEEGGIHEDIQAMIDGEEMKATKTLQHWLFDKSKMPLPSTDQIHVLVVDSTKQVVGPQQSFFWKKPKSLVATTGANWDFQNSLDLGKLASAIGRHYQAWRDGKTDKRSHPLFLCLDGPGTGKSRLLDEFPDVLQQQIFRDETQRDPAMKQLLQKAYTFKITFENGTTDNYGIFDPSKMIGTRMLYQLQDSVDWTTFRGNPANQVFPGEVLTKLSAITETDSNQMCVILCVDSLQKLQHEPGRKDSDFYAAFASLCDLVNASKWWVIVICAATIYQPVDEFLAALPQWREMLQTTSLKRPKINGRDVFDTFDYGNRALTQLFVDDMGGHGRALEELFNVMLQYQGQAFEFLSVMQDVLAAIRQAYPAIVAQMQSMRQAFFAVVSRRRVDGNSRFKNLTLDQVISCGLIRLDGTQLQCPFVLYMLLQTRDMPWNKHATFAPAEELEDLKPWQLWEQFNWKFRALKSQAFARRNLCYGRIYIMGHSLALGAIDMLLRGN
;
A
#
# COMPACT_ATOMS: atom_id res chain seq x y z
N MET A 1 60.16 8.09 11.57
CA MET A 1 59.83 8.09 10.13
C MET A 1 58.85 9.21 9.74
N LYS A 2 58.61 9.42 8.43
CA LYS A 2 57.62 10.38 7.92
C LYS A 2 56.58 9.62 7.08
N LEU A 3 55.31 9.74 7.44
CA LEU A 3 54.19 9.15 6.71
C LEU A 3 53.42 10.22 5.97
N PHE A 4 52.99 9.93 4.74
CA PHE A 4 52.06 10.78 4.01
C PHE A 4 50.64 10.20 4.12
N CYS A 5 49.72 11.06 4.53
CA CYS A 5 48.33 10.73 4.84
C CYS A 5 47.42 11.53 3.91
N ALA A 6 46.27 10.97 3.55
CA ALA A 6 45.23 11.68 2.79
C ALA A 6 43.88 11.55 3.49
N LEU A 7 43.12 12.65 3.55
CA LEU A 7 41.74 12.61 4.06
C LEU A 7 40.81 12.16 2.95
N VAL A 8 40.06 11.09 3.20
CA VAL A 8 39.13 10.57 2.20
C VAL A 8 37.94 11.53 2.06
N GLY A 9 37.59 11.89 0.82
CA GLY A 9 36.45 12.76 0.52
C GLY A 9 36.67 14.26 0.75
N VAL A 10 37.93 14.68 0.94
CA VAL A 10 38.30 16.10 1.10
C VAL A 10 39.34 16.45 0.02
N ALA A 11 39.03 17.44 -0.81
CA ALA A 11 39.95 17.90 -1.85
C ALA A 11 41.21 18.55 -1.26
N GLY A 12 42.37 18.34 -1.90
CA GLY A 12 43.65 18.90 -1.52
C GLY A 12 44.15 18.46 -0.14
N SER A 13 43.83 17.23 0.26
CA SER A 13 43.96 16.79 1.65
C SER A 13 45.19 15.95 1.96
N ALA A 14 46.16 15.85 1.05
CA ALA A 14 47.41 15.14 1.32
C ALA A 14 48.31 15.97 2.27
N PHE A 15 48.80 15.33 3.34
CA PHE A 15 49.71 15.93 4.31
C PHE A 15 50.68 14.89 4.86
N SER A 16 51.70 15.34 5.58
CA SER A 16 52.68 14.43 6.19
C SER A 16 52.70 14.52 7.71
N VAL A 17 52.97 13.42 8.40
CA VAL A 17 53.13 13.35 9.86
C VAL A 17 54.47 12.69 10.17
N ARG A 18 55.15 13.14 11.23
CA ARG A 18 56.36 12.49 11.75
C ARG A 18 55.98 11.66 12.96
N VAL A 19 56.37 10.39 12.95
CA VAL A 19 56.08 9.38 13.97
C VAL A 19 57.25 8.41 14.09
N ASP A 20 57.37 7.69 15.19
CA ASP A 20 58.31 6.59 15.38
C ASP A 20 57.68 5.23 15.01
N GLU A 21 58.50 4.20 14.76
CA GLU A 21 58.01 2.84 14.52
C GLU A 21 57.36 2.22 15.75
N SER A 22 57.87 2.59 16.92
CA SER A 22 57.39 2.14 18.22
C SER A 22 56.08 2.81 18.65
N ASP A 23 55.71 3.94 18.02
CA ASP A 23 54.44 4.62 18.25
C ASP A 23 53.26 3.70 17.94
N THR A 24 52.20 3.85 18.71
CA THR A 24 50.93 3.17 18.48
C THR A 24 50.11 3.85 17.40
N VAL A 25 49.12 3.14 16.89
CA VAL A 25 48.12 3.74 16.00
C VAL A 25 47.33 4.84 16.72
N ASP A 26 47.19 4.76 18.05
CA ASP A 26 46.61 5.84 18.85
C ASP A 26 47.47 7.11 18.83
N ASP A 27 48.78 6.97 19.05
CA ASP A 27 49.74 8.09 18.95
C ASP A 27 49.72 8.72 17.54
N LEU A 28 49.59 7.90 16.48
CA LEU A 28 49.41 8.40 15.12
C LEU A 28 48.09 9.19 14.95
N LYS A 29 46.98 8.72 15.54
CA LYS A 29 45.70 9.44 15.53
C LYS A 29 45.83 10.79 16.24
N GLU A 30 46.52 10.85 17.37
CA GLU A 30 46.79 12.09 18.10
C GLU A 30 47.63 13.06 17.26
N ALA A 31 48.71 12.60 16.65
CA ALA A 31 49.57 13.41 15.81
C ALA A 31 48.85 13.96 14.56
N ILE A 32 47.93 13.19 13.97
CA ILE A 32 47.07 13.65 12.88
C ILE A 32 46.09 14.72 13.40
N ALA A 33 45.44 14.47 14.52
CA ALA A 33 44.45 15.38 15.09
C ALA A 33 45.05 16.73 15.47
N GLU A 34 46.23 16.75 16.08
CA GLU A 34 46.97 17.97 16.39
C GLU A 34 47.34 18.72 15.11
N LYS A 35 47.86 18.01 14.10
CA LYS A 35 48.30 18.63 12.85
C LYS A 35 47.15 19.24 12.04
N GLN A 36 46.00 18.58 12.01
CA GLN A 36 44.80 19.06 11.32
C GLN A 36 43.96 20.01 12.17
N LYS A 37 44.35 20.23 13.43
CA LYS A 37 43.63 21.07 14.40
C LYS A 37 42.18 20.62 14.59
N TYR A 38 41.96 19.30 14.69
CA TYR A 38 40.63 18.78 15.00
C TYR A 38 40.21 19.19 16.42
N ASP A 39 38.95 19.56 16.55
CA ASP A 39 38.31 19.97 17.81
C ASP A 39 37.63 18.79 18.54
N PHE A 40 37.79 17.58 18.01
CA PHE A 40 37.26 16.34 18.54
C PHE A 40 38.37 15.35 18.94
N ALA A 41 38.01 14.37 19.75
CA ALA A 41 38.94 13.34 20.23
C ALA A 41 39.55 12.53 19.06
N ALA A 42 40.88 12.36 19.08
CA ALA A 42 41.64 11.62 18.08
C ALA A 42 41.11 10.19 17.82
N SER A 43 40.48 9.58 18.83
CA SER A 43 39.82 8.27 18.74
C SER A 43 38.74 8.18 17.66
N LYS A 44 38.21 9.32 17.18
CA LYS A 44 37.21 9.39 16.10
C LYS A 44 37.81 9.30 14.70
N LEU A 45 39.13 9.29 14.55
CA LEU A 45 39.77 9.01 13.28
C LEU A 45 39.83 7.50 13.06
N GLN A 46 39.48 7.04 11.87
CA GLN A 46 39.72 5.68 11.40
C GLN A 46 40.85 5.72 10.39
N LEU A 47 41.82 4.82 10.55
CA LEU A 47 43.04 4.80 9.74
C LEU A 47 43.13 3.49 8.97
N TYR A 48 43.41 3.58 7.68
CA TYR A 48 43.54 2.44 6.78
C TYR A 48 44.86 2.55 6.01
N LEU A 49 45.47 1.40 5.68
CA LEU A 49 46.70 1.39 4.89
C LEU A 49 46.37 1.63 3.41
N ALA A 50 46.99 2.64 2.82
CA ALA A 50 46.89 2.93 1.39
C ALA A 50 47.80 1.98 0.61
N LYS A 51 47.38 0.71 0.46
CA LYS A 51 48.17 -0.32 -0.20
C LYS A 51 47.47 -0.90 -1.42
N LYS A 52 48.21 -1.05 -2.51
CA LYS A 52 47.75 -1.64 -3.77
C LYS A 52 48.82 -2.60 -4.28
N GLY A 53 48.47 -3.86 -4.50
CA GLY A 53 49.41 -4.87 -5.01
C GLY A 53 50.63 -5.15 -4.13
N GLY A 54 50.55 -4.91 -2.81
CA GLY A 54 51.67 -5.12 -1.88
C GLY A 54 52.67 -3.95 -1.80
N ALA A 55 52.38 -2.82 -2.45
CA ALA A 55 53.15 -1.58 -2.37
C ALA A 55 52.26 -0.42 -1.90
N TRP A 56 52.90 0.69 -1.50
CA TRP A 56 52.19 1.94 -1.17
C TRP A 56 51.51 2.51 -2.41
N LEU A 57 50.40 3.21 -2.21
CA LEU A 57 49.67 3.88 -3.28
C LEU A 57 50.51 5.05 -3.82
N PRO A 58 50.95 5.05 -5.09
CA PRO A 58 51.63 6.20 -5.69
C PRO A 58 50.70 7.43 -5.74
N ASP A 59 51.25 8.64 -5.60
CA ASP A 59 50.45 9.87 -5.68
C ASP A 59 49.97 10.20 -7.11
N ASP A 60 50.59 9.61 -8.13
CA ASP A 60 50.18 9.68 -9.52
C ASP A 60 49.21 8.55 -9.95
N ASP A 61 48.84 7.64 -9.04
CA ASP A 61 47.82 6.62 -9.33
C ASP A 61 46.45 7.30 -9.53
N PRO A 62 45.62 6.86 -10.51
CA PRO A 62 44.28 7.42 -10.71
C PRO A 62 43.42 7.47 -9.45
N ALA A 63 43.58 6.50 -8.55
CA ALA A 63 42.89 6.45 -7.28
C ALA A 63 43.37 7.55 -6.30
N ALA A 64 44.65 7.89 -6.32
CA ALA A 64 45.22 8.97 -5.51
C ALA A 64 44.83 10.35 -6.04
N LEU A 65 44.92 10.57 -7.36
CA LEU A 65 44.50 11.82 -8.02
C LEU A 65 43.02 12.15 -7.73
N GLN A 66 42.15 11.13 -7.76
CA GLN A 66 40.73 11.34 -7.46
C GLN A 66 40.48 11.69 -5.99
N VAL A 67 41.31 11.20 -5.06
CA VAL A 67 41.26 11.62 -3.64
C VAL A 67 41.71 13.07 -3.48
N GLU A 68 42.73 13.50 -4.23
CA GLU A 68 43.15 14.91 -4.24
C GLU A 68 42.06 15.85 -4.76
N GLU A 69 41.24 15.40 -5.70
CA GLU A 69 40.06 16.13 -6.19
C GLU A 69 38.87 16.09 -5.20
N GLY A 70 38.97 15.32 -4.11
CA GLY A 70 37.91 15.13 -3.12
C GLY A 70 36.86 14.08 -3.49
N GLY A 71 37.10 13.32 -4.57
CA GLY A 71 36.31 12.15 -4.95
C GLY A 71 36.75 10.87 -4.22
N ILE A 72 35.99 9.79 -4.40
CA ILE A 72 36.31 8.46 -3.85
C ILE A 72 36.35 7.48 -5.03
N HIS A 73 37.54 7.01 -5.39
CA HIS A 73 37.76 5.98 -6.41
C HIS A 73 37.42 4.59 -5.84
N GLU A 74 37.00 3.64 -6.68
CA GLU A 74 36.62 2.28 -6.25
C GLU A 74 37.76 1.58 -5.47
N ASP A 75 39.01 1.75 -5.91
CA ASP A 75 40.18 1.23 -5.20
C ASP A 75 40.34 1.82 -3.78
N ILE A 76 39.99 3.08 -3.56
CA ILE A 76 40.05 3.74 -2.26
C ILE A 76 38.91 3.24 -1.37
N GLN A 77 37.72 3.06 -1.94
CA GLN A 77 36.59 2.45 -1.24
C GLN A 77 36.94 1.02 -0.80
N ALA A 78 37.56 0.22 -1.67
CA ALA A 78 38.00 -1.14 -1.34
C ALA A 78 39.08 -1.18 -0.23
N MET A 79 39.95 -0.17 -0.14
CA MET A 79 40.94 -0.06 0.94
C MET A 79 40.29 0.28 2.29
N ILE A 80 39.23 1.09 2.29
CA ILE A 80 38.48 1.51 3.50
C ILE A 80 37.51 0.42 3.95
N ASP A 81 36.91 -0.31 3.02
CA ASP A 81 36.08 -1.48 3.32
C ASP A 81 36.92 -2.66 3.85
N GLY A 82 38.25 -2.54 3.76
CA GLY A 82 39.24 -3.46 4.31
C GLY A 82 39.41 -3.34 5.83
N GLU A 83 40.57 -3.80 6.31
CA GLU A 83 40.82 -3.86 7.75
C GLU A 83 41.31 -2.52 8.32
N GLU A 84 40.55 -1.94 9.25
CA GLU A 84 40.97 -0.76 10.03
C GLU A 84 42.20 -1.06 10.90
N MET A 85 43.13 -0.10 10.94
CA MET A 85 44.28 -0.16 11.85
C MET A 85 43.83 -0.07 13.31
N LYS A 86 44.15 -1.09 14.10
CA LYS A 86 43.83 -1.18 15.53
C LYS A 86 44.72 -0.26 16.35
N ALA A 87 44.10 0.67 17.10
CA ALA A 87 44.73 1.66 17.97
C ALA A 87 45.78 1.06 18.94
N THR A 88 45.52 -0.14 19.47
CA THR A 88 46.36 -0.80 20.48
C THR A 88 47.63 -1.45 19.93
N LYS A 89 47.91 -1.33 18.62
CA LYS A 89 49.08 -1.92 17.97
C LYS A 89 50.03 -0.82 17.49
N THR A 90 51.32 -1.16 17.43
CA THR A 90 52.36 -0.26 16.94
C THR A 90 52.32 -0.10 15.43
N LEU A 91 52.91 0.98 14.93
CA LEU A 91 53.13 1.18 13.50
C LEU A 91 54.07 0.11 12.94
N GLN A 92 55.07 -0.33 13.69
CA GLN A 92 55.90 -1.49 13.31
C GLN A 92 55.06 -2.74 13.01
N HIS A 93 54.06 -3.04 13.85
CA HIS A 93 53.17 -4.18 13.63
C HIS A 93 52.37 -4.03 12.34
N TRP A 94 51.75 -2.87 12.11
CA TRP A 94 50.86 -2.66 10.97
C TRP A 94 51.60 -2.51 9.65
N LEU A 95 52.69 -1.74 9.62
CA LEU A 95 53.46 -1.44 8.42
C LEU A 95 54.33 -2.65 8.01
N PHE A 96 55.07 -3.25 8.95
CA PHE A 96 56.13 -4.21 8.62
C PHE A 96 55.81 -5.66 9.02
N ASP A 97 55.32 -5.91 10.23
CA ASP A 97 55.12 -7.29 10.69
C ASP A 97 53.94 -7.96 9.99
N LYS A 98 52.82 -7.23 9.88
CA LYS A 98 51.57 -7.74 9.32
C LYS A 98 51.47 -7.51 7.81
N SER A 99 51.72 -6.28 7.36
CA SER A 99 51.48 -5.91 5.97
C SER A 99 52.70 -6.06 5.07
N LYS A 100 53.89 -6.29 5.64
CA LYS A 100 55.16 -6.48 4.91
C LYS A 100 55.46 -5.36 3.92
N MET A 101 55.08 -4.13 4.27
CA MET A 101 55.23 -2.98 3.39
C MET A 101 56.70 -2.54 3.29
N PRO A 102 57.11 -1.97 2.15
CA PRO A 102 58.40 -1.32 2.05
C PRO A 102 58.48 -0.08 2.95
N LEU A 103 59.70 0.38 3.23
CA LEU A 103 59.91 1.62 3.99
C LEU A 103 59.19 2.80 3.30
N PRO A 104 58.44 3.62 4.04
CA PRO A 104 57.79 4.83 3.51
C PRO A 104 58.76 5.77 2.78
N SER A 105 58.39 6.25 1.59
CA SER A 105 59.16 7.23 0.80
C SER A 105 58.31 8.45 0.42
N THR A 106 58.87 9.38 -0.36
CA THR A 106 58.08 10.45 -0.98
C THR A 106 57.24 9.92 -2.14
N ASP A 107 56.34 10.76 -2.66
CA ASP A 107 55.55 10.52 -3.87
C ASP A 107 54.56 9.34 -3.74
N GLN A 108 54.11 9.09 -2.51
CA GLN A 108 53.25 7.97 -2.12
C GLN A 108 52.31 8.37 -0.98
N ILE A 109 51.09 7.84 -1.00
CA ILE A 109 50.13 7.87 0.11
C ILE A 109 50.30 6.57 0.91
N HIS A 110 50.44 6.71 2.23
CA HIS A 110 50.70 5.59 3.15
C HIS A 110 49.47 5.27 4.00
N VAL A 111 48.74 6.29 4.45
CA VAL A 111 47.59 6.15 5.34
C VAL A 111 46.39 6.92 4.79
N LEU A 112 45.27 6.23 4.62
CA LEU A 112 43.98 6.86 4.39
C LEU A 112 43.35 7.18 5.74
N VAL A 113 42.95 8.44 5.90
CA VAL A 113 42.37 8.95 7.13
C VAL A 113 40.90 9.21 6.86
N VAL A 114 40.03 8.48 7.56
CA VAL A 114 38.58 8.68 7.54
C VAL A 114 38.19 9.31 8.87
N ASP A 115 37.67 10.53 8.80
CA ASP A 115 37.10 11.18 9.96
C ASP A 115 35.69 10.61 10.21
N SER A 116 35.49 9.86 11.29
CA SER A 116 34.17 9.28 11.60
C SER A 116 33.13 10.34 12.01
N THR A 117 33.55 11.58 12.32
CA THR A 117 32.63 12.72 12.50
C THR A 117 32.19 13.32 11.17
N LYS A 118 32.95 13.07 10.11
CA LYS A 118 32.64 13.39 8.71
C LYS A 118 32.53 12.12 7.86
N GLN A 119 32.00 11.02 8.44
CA GLN A 119 31.37 9.98 7.61
C GLN A 119 30.48 10.71 6.63
N VAL A 120 30.76 10.55 5.33
CA VAL A 120 30.10 11.18 4.19
C VAL A 120 28.78 11.81 4.62
N VAL A 121 28.85 13.09 5.01
CA VAL A 121 27.65 13.90 5.15
C VAL A 121 27.25 14.23 3.72
N GLY A 122 26.71 13.22 3.03
CA GLY A 122 25.50 13.49 2.25
C GLY A 122 24.56 14.24 3.20
N PRO A 123 23.88 15.29 2.71
CA PRO A 123 23.25 16.33 3.51
C PRO A 123 22.67 15.73 4.78
N GLN A 124 23.18 16.15 5.95
CA GLN A 124 22.80 15.63 7.27
C GLN A 124 21.29 15.45 7.25
N GLN A 125 20.83 14.19 7.15
CA GLN A 125 19.46 13.96 6.74
C GLN A 125 18.58 14.35 7.91
N SER A 126 18.06 15.57 7.85
CA SER A 126 17.26 16.14 8.91
C SER A 126 15.89 15.49 8.82
N PHE A 127 15.54 14.80 9.90
CA PHE A 127 14.22 14.23 10.06
C PHE A 127 13.35 15.23 10.80
N PHE A 128 12.16 15.49 10.28
CA PHE A 128 11.16 16.32 10.92
C PHE A 128 9.78 15.72 10.72
N TRP A 129 8.84 16.05 11.63
CA TRP A 129 7.48 15.56 11.49
C TRP A 129 6.84 16.11 10.21
N LYS A 130 6.28 15.20 9.40
CA LYS A 130 5.57 15.54 8.18
C LYS A 130 4.28 14.72 8.05
N LYS A 131 3.21 15.40 7.65
CA LYS A 131 1.95 14.74 7.30
C LYS A 131 2.18 13.79 6.11
N PRO A 132 1.62 12.58 6.15
CA PRO A 132 1.80 11.60 5.08
C PRO A 132 1.21 12.09 3.76
N LYS A 133 1.83 11.70 2.65
CA LYS A 133 1.24 11.89 1.31
C LYS A 133 0.03 10.97 1.16
N SER A 134 -0.92 11.39 0.32
CA SER A 134 -2.09 10.56 -0.05
C SER A 134 -1.64 9.28 -0.74
N LEU A 135 -2.23 8.14 -0.37
CA LEU A 135 -2.02 6.86 -1.07
C LEU A 135 -2.77 6.83 -2.40
N VAL A 136 -3.83 7.62 -2.53
CA VAL A 136 -4.60 7.78 -3.76
C VAL A 136 -4.20 9.08 -4.46
N ALA A 137 -3.75 8.97 -5.71
CA ALA A 137 -3.40 10.09 -6.59
C ALA A 137 -4.20 10.10 -7.91
N THR A 138 -5.23 9.26 -8.00
CA THR A 138 -6.13 9.15 -9.16
C THR A 138 -7.28 10.16 -9.07
N THR A 139 -8.09 10.26 -10.13
CA THR A 139 -9.22 11.19 -10.21
C THR A 139 -10.17 11.10 -9.01
N GLY A 140 -10.40 9.89 -8.49
CA GLY A 140 -11.25 9.66 -7.33
C GLY A 140 -10.67 10.12 -5.99
N ALA A 141 -9.41 10.58 -5.93
CA ALA A 141 -8.80 11.14 -4.71
C ALA A 141 -9.60 12.33 -4.16
N ASN A 142 -10.19 13.14 -5.04
CA ASN A 142 -10.89 14.37 -4.66
C ASN A 142 -12.39 14.15 -4.40
N TRP A 143 -12.92 12.95 -4.60
CA TRP A 143 -14.33 12.66 -4.34
C TRP A 143 -14.60 12.65 -2.83
N ASP A 144 -15.78 13.09 -2.40
CA ASP A 144 -16.22 13.07 -1.01
C ASP A 144 -16.17 11.64 -0.46
N PHE A 145 -15.56 11.48 0.71
CA PHE A 145 -15.46 10.17 1.34
C PHE A 145 -16.83 9.67 1.79
N GLN A 146 -17.21 8.50 1.29
CA GLN A 146 -18.43 7.82 1.69
C GLN A 146 -18.07 6.79 2.75
N ASN A 147 -18.26 7.14 4.03
CA ASN A 147 -17.94 6.25 5.13
C ASN A 147 -19.05 5.18 5.31
N SER A 148 -18.73 3.90 5.12
CA SER A 148 -19.63 2.78 5.42
C SER A 148 -19.16 1.93 6.61
N LEU A 149 -18.19 2.42 7.39
CA LEU A 149 -17.72 1.71 8.56
C LEU A 149 -18.78 1.72 9.66
N ASP A 150 -18.89 0.60 10.39
CA ASP A 150 -19.66 0.55 11.63
C ASP A 150 -18.91 1.37 12.71
N LEU A 151 -19.29 2.64 12.84
CA LEU A 151 -18.66 3.56 13.78
C LEU A 151 -18.82 3.12 15.24
N GLY A 152 -19.90 2.40 15.58
CA GLY A 152 -20.14 1.89 16.93
C GLY A 152 -19.17 0.74 17.27
N LYS A 153 -19.05 -0.23 16.36
CA LYS A 153 -18.10 -1.33 16.50
C LYS A 153 -16.65 -0.84 16.50
N LEU A 154 -16.32 0.06 15.58
CA LEU A 154 -14.98 0.66 15.49
C LEU A 154 -14.63 1.41 16.78
N ALA A 155 -15.56 2.23 17.29
CA ALA A 155 -15.39 2.94 18.55
C ALA A 155 -15.16 2.00 19.74
N SER A 156 -15.95 0.93 19.84
CA SER A 156 -15.80 -0.08 20.90
C SER A 156 -14.44 -0.78 20.81
N ALA A 157 -13.98 -1.11 19.61
CA ALA A 157 -12.67 -1.72 19.40
C ALA A 157 -11.52 -0.80 19.83
N ILE A 158 -11.57 0.48 19.41
CA ILE A 158 -10.58 1.50 19.77
C ILE A 158 -10.58 1.78 21.27
N GLY A 159 -11.76 1.85 21.91
CA GLY A 159 -11.87 2.03 23.35
C GLY A 159 -11.25 0.89 24.16
N ARG A 160 -11.52 -0.36 23.77
CA ARG A 160 -10.89 -1.55 24.39
C ARG A 160 -9.37 -1.56 24.19
N HIS A 161 -8.92 -1.22 22.99
CA HIS A 161 -7.48 -1.11 22.69
C HIS A 161 -6.78 -0.08 23.59
N TYR A 162 -7.37 1.10 23.71
CA TYR A 162 -6.85 2.17 24.56
C TYR A 162 -6.74 1.77 26.03
N GLN A 163 -7.80 1.15 26.58
CA GLN A 163 -7.80 0.65 27.95
C GLN A 163 -6.72 -0.42 28.16
N ALA A 164 -6.58 -1.36 27.22
CA ALA A 164 -5.56 -2.39 27.30
C ALA A 164 -4.15 -1.81 27.29
N TRP A 165 -3.87 -0.83 26.43
CA TRP A 165 -2.58 -0.13 26.39
C TRP A 165 -2.30 0.61 27.71
N ARG A 166 -3.30 1.34 28.24
CA ARG A 166 -3.17 2.05 29.53
C ARG A 166 -2.88 1.11 30.70
N ASP A 167 -3.47 -0.07 30.69
CA ASP A 167 -3.29 -1.09 31.72
C ASP A 167 -1.96 -1.86 31.55
N GLY A 168 -1.16 -1.57 30.51
CA GLY A 168 0.09 -2.28 30.21
C GLY A 168 -0.11 -3.72 29.77
N LYS A 169 -1.30 -4.07 29.25
CA LYS A 169 -1.56 -5.40 28.70
C LYS A 169 -0.80 -5.57 27.39
N THR A 170 -0.32 -6.79 27.15
CA THR A 170 0.43 -7.16 25.93
C THR A 170 -0.16 -8.38 25.23
N ASP A 171 -1.30 -8.88 25.71
CA ASP A 171 -1.95 -10.07 25.17
C ASP A 171 -2.54 -9.80 23.78
N LYS A 172 -2.30 -10.74 22.84
CA LYS A 172 -2.69 -10.65 21.43
C LYS A 172 -4.21 -10.52 21.21
N ARG A 173 -5.04 -10.83 22.21
CA ARG A 173 -6.51 -10.69 22.16
C ARG A 173 -7.00 -9.36 22.73
N SER A 174 -6.12 -8.57 23.33
CA SER A 174 -6.46 -7.29 23.95
C SER A 174 -6.37 -6.11 22.96
N HIS A 175 -5.58 -6.26 21.90
CA HIS A 175 -5.31 -5.19 20.94
C HIS A 175 -5.73 -5.59 19.52
N PRO A 176 -6.58 -4.81 18.84
CA PRO A 176 -7.00 -5.09 17.48
C PRO A 176 -5.92 -4.68 16.47
N LEU A 177 -5.66 -5.55 15.51
CA LEU A 177 -5.07 -5.17 14.23
C LEU A 177 -6.19 -4.99 13.21
N PHE A 178 -6.34 -3.80 12.65
CA PHE A 178 -7.39 -3.52 11.67
C PHE A 178 -6.95 -3.99 10.28
N LEU A 179 -7.82 -4.72 9.58
CA LEU A 179 -7.50 -5.29 8.27
C LEU A 179 -8.56 -4.93 7.24
N CYS A 180 -8.13 -4.33 6.13
CA CYS A 180 -8.94 -4.09 4.94
C CYS A 180 -8.47 -5.00 3.81
N LEU A 181 -9.09 -6.17 3.69
CA LEU A 181 -8.76 -7.16 2.67
C LEU A 181 -9.88 -7.19 1.65
N ASP A 182 -9.56 -6.83 0.42
CA ASP A 182 -10.59 -6.67 -0.61
C ASP A 182 -10.02 -6.74 -2.02
N GLY A 183 -10.93 -6.82 -2.98
CA GLY A 183 -10.64 -6.93 -4.38
C GLY A 183 -9.89 -5.70 -4.92
N PRO A 184 -9.23 -5.86 -6.06
CA PRO A 184 -8.57 -4.77 -6.78
C PRO A 184 -9.58 -3.66 -7.13
N GLY A 185 -9.18 -2.40 -6.96
CA GLY A 185 -9.99 -1.24 -7.35
C GLY A 185 -11.23 -0.94 -6.48
N THR A 186 -11.39 -1.57 -5.32
CA THR A 186 -12.54 -1.37 -4.42
C THR A 186 -12.40 -0.15 -3.48
N GLY A 187 -11.25 0.54 -3.49
CA GLY A 187 -11.03 1.74 -2.67
C GLY A 187 -10.30 1.51 -1.35
N LYS A 188 -9.49 0.45 -1.23
CA LYS A 188 -8.71 0.16 -0.02
C LYS A 188 -7.72 1.28 0.36
N SER A 189 -6.91 1.75 -0.59
CA SER A 189 -5.97 2.86 -0.35
C SER A 189 -6.72 4.13 0.04
N ARG A 190 -7.93 4.35 -0.52
CA ARG A 190 -8.79 5.46 -0.10
C ARG A 190 -9.29 5.29 1.34
N LEU A 191 -9.68 4.08 1.74
CA LEU A 191 -10.04 3.82 3.13
C LEU A 191 -8.86 4.10 4.07
N LEU A 192 -7.64 3.69 3.71
CA LEU A 192 -6.43 4.00 4.50
C LEU A 192 -6.15 5.51 4.57
N ASP A 193 -6.45 6.26 3.51
CA ASP A 193 -6.27 7.70 3.50
C ASP A 193 -7.18 8.42 4.50
N GLU A 194 -8.39 7.91 4.67
CA GLU A 194 -9.50 8.52 5.40
C GLU A 194 -9.64 7.97 6.84
N PHE A 195 -9.11 6.77 7.09
CA PHE A 195 -9.18 6.11 8.39
C PHE A 195 -8.69 7.00 9.56
N PRO A 196 -7.58 7.76 9.45
CA PRO A 196 -7.17 8.69 10.50
C PRO A 196 -8.24 9.75 10.81
N ASP A 197 -8.84 10.37 9.80
CA ASP A 197 -9.88 11.38 9.98
C ASP A 197 -11.16 10.78 10.58
N VAL A 198 -11.51 9.55 10.22
CA VAL A 198 -12.62 8.81 10.85
C VAL A 198 -12.37 8.65 12.35
N LEU A 199 -11.17 8.21 12.74
CA LEU A 199 -10.80 8.04 14.15
C LEU A 199 -10.70 9.36 14.90
N GLN A 200 -10.26 10.43 14.25
CA GLN A 200 -10.06 11.74 14.87
C GLN A 200 -11.36 12.51 15.08
N GLN A 201 -12.32 12.36 14.16
CA GLN A 201 -13.48 13.26 14.08
C GLN A 201 -14.83 12.52 14.18
N GLN A 202 -14.94 11.30 13.65
CA GLN A 202 -16.24 10.69 13.40
C GLN A 202 -16.65 9.68 14.45
N ILE A 203 -15.70 8.94 15.04
CA ILE A 203 -16.06 7.95 16.05
C ILE A 203 -16.64 8.62 17.30
N PHE A 204 -16.32 9.89 17.60
CA PHE A 204 -16.68 10.60 18.85
C PHE A 204 -18.01 11.36 18.83
N ARG A 205 -18.92 11.09 17.89
CA ARG A 205 -20.17 11.85 17.76
C ARG A 205 -21.14 11.71 18.95
N ASP A 206 -20.95 10.70 19.81
CA ASP A 206 -21.69 10.56 21.06
C ASP A 206 -20.75 10.85 22.25
N GLU A 207 -20.82 12.07 22.78
CA GLU A 207 -19.87 12.61 23.76
C GLU A 207 -20.06 12.04 25.18
N THR A 208 -21.19 11.37 25.44
CA THR A 208 -21.60 11.01 26.81
C THR A 208 -20.95 9.73 27.36
N GLN A 209 -20.20 8.97 26.55
CA GLN A 209 -19.75 7.62 26.91
C GLN A 209 -18.23 7.37 26.82
N ARG A 210 -17.38 8.39 26.63
CA ARG A 210 -15.97 8.14 26.26
C ARG A 210 -14.94 8.93 27.05
N ASP A 211 -13.79 8.29 27.27
CA ASP A 211 -12.63 8.83 27.96
C ASP A 211 -12.09 10.08 27.24
N PRO A 212 -12.14 11.28 27.86
CA PRO A 212 -11.64 12.52 27.28
C PRO A 212 -10.16 12.48 26.91
N ALA A 213 -9.34 11.75 27.66
CA ALA A 213 -7.90 11.63 27.39
C ALA A 213 -7.65 10.83 26.10
N MET A 214 -8.45 9.79 25.84
CA MET A 214 -8.42 9.05 24.58
C MET A 214 -8.75 9.95 23.38
N LYS A 215 -9.80 10.77 23.51
CA LYS A 215 -10.23 11.72 22.47
C LYS A 215 -9.12 12.71 22.15
N GLN A 216 -8.49 13.27 23.17
CA GLN A 216 -7.38 14.21 23.01
C GLN A 216 -6.16 13.58 22.31
N LEU A 217 -5.81 12.35 22.68
CA LEU A 217 -4.72 11.59 22.05
C LEU A 217 -4.99 11.34 20.57
N LEU A 218 -6.21 10.90 20.24
CA LEU A 218 -6.58 10.65 18.85
C LEU A 218 -6.53 11.93 18.00
N GLN A 219 -7.08 13.04 18.50
CA GLN A 219 -7.06 14.33 17.79
C GLN A 219 -5.65 14.84 17.50
N LYS A 220 -4.66 14.47 18.32
CA LYS A 220 -3.25 14.84 18.14
C LYS A 220 -2.40 13.72 17.53
N ALA A 221 -3.01 12.63 17.07
CA ALA A 221 -2.27 11.44 16.66
C ALA A 221 -1.38 11.70 15.42
N TYR A 222 -0.17 11.16 15.48
CA TYR A 222 0.77 11.15 14.36
C TYR A 222 0.39 10.04 13.38
N THR A 223 0.13 10.38 12.13
CA THR A 223 -0.23 9.40 11.09
C THR A 223 0.95 9.05 10.19
N PHE A 224 1.26 7.77 10.06
CA PHE A 224 2.12 7.24 8.99
C PHE A 224 1.27 6.56 7.93
N LYS A 225 1.55 6.84 6.65
CA LYS A 225 0.98 6.08 5.52
C LYS A 225 2.14 5.53 4.71
N ILE A 226 2.35 4.22 4.80
CA ILE A 226 3.41 3.53 4.06
C ILE A 226 2.79 2.62 3.00
N THR A 227 3.52 2.37 1.92
CA THR A 227 3.09 1.46 0.86
C THR A 227 4.23 0.55 0.42
N PHE A 228 3.91 -0.70 0.10
CA PHE A 228 4.81 -1.62 -0.60
C PHE A 228 4.63 -1.57 -2.13
N GLU A 229 3.88 -0.57 -2.62
CA GLU A 229 3.70 -0.27 -4.04
C GLU A 229 4.25 1.13 -4.36
N ASN A 230 3.40 1.99 -4.95
CA ASN A 230 3.73 3.24 -5.62
C ASN A 230 4.83 4.05 -4.93
N GLY A 231 5.99 4.14 -5.59
CA GLY A 231 7.14 4.96 -5.16
C GLY A 231 8.08 4.29 -4.14
N THR A 232 7.68 3.17 -3.54
CA THR A 232 8.49 2.45 -2.53
C THR A 232 8.41 0.93 -2.68
N THR A 233 8.19 0.38 -3.88
CA THR A 233 8.08 -1.08 -4.10
C THR A 233 9.37 -1.85 -3.81
N ASP A 234 10.52 -1.22 -4.07
CA ASP A 234 11.82 -1.87 -4.03
C ASP A 234 12.31 -2.10 -2.60
N ASN A 235 12.56 -3.36 -2.26
CA ASN A 235 13.06 -3.81 -0.96
C ASN A 235 14.55 -4.20 -0.98
N TYR A 236 15.25 -4.02 -2.11
CA TYR A 236 16.63 -4.49 -2.25
C TYR A 236 17.52 -3.93 -1.13
N GLY A 237 18.38 -4.80 -0.58
CA GLY A 237 19.28 -4.44 0.53
C GLY A 237 18.62 -4.32 1.91
N ILE A 238 17.29 -4.43 2.04
CA ILE A 238 16.60 -4.55 3.34
C ILE A 238 16.20 -6.02 3.52
N PHE A 239 17.03 -6.79 4.23
CA PHE A 239 16.79 -8.24 4.39
C PHE A 239 15.78 -8.58 5.49
N ASP A 240 15.56 -7.68 6.46
CA ASP A 240 14.59 -7.90 7.54
C ASP A 240 13.23 -7.26 7.19
N PRO A 241 12.16 -8.06 7.05
CA PRO A 241 10.82 -7.56 6.74
C PRO A 241 10.27 -6.57 7.77
N SER A 242 10.68 -6.68 9.03
CA SER A 242 10.35 -5.72 10.08
C SER A 242 10.96 -4.35 9.79
N LYS A 243 12.21 -4.34 9.31
CA LYS A 243 12.89 -3.09 8.90
C LYS A 243 12.25 -2.49 7.66
N MET A 244 11.67 -3.29 6.76
CA MET A 244 10.98 -2.75 5.59
C MET A 244 9.83 -1.79 5.97
N ILE A 245 9.15 -2.04 7.09
CA ILE A 245 8.11 -1.14 7.64
C ILE A 245 8.76 0.11 8.24
N GLY A 246 9.75 -0.07 9.13
CA GLY A 246 10.40 1.05 9.82
C GLY A 246 11.14 1.99 8.86
N THR A 247 11.86 1.48 7.87
CA THR A 247 12.50 2.30 6.83
C THR A 247 11.50 3.17 6.09
N ARG A 248 10.31 2.65 5.75
CA ARG A 248 9.26 3.45 5.08
C ARG A 248 8.65 4.50 6.01
N MET A 249 8.49 4.18 7.29
CA MET A 249 8.06 5.17 8.28
C MET A 249 9.10 6.29 8.42
N LEU A 250 10.39 5.95 8.49
CA LEU A 250 11.47 6.93 8.56
C LEU A 250 11.56 7.78 7.29
N TYR A 251 11.35 7.17 6.13
CA TYR A 251 11.33 7.84 4.83
C TYR A 251 10.24 8.93 4.74
N GLN A 252 9.11 8.78 5.44
CA GLN A 252 8.09 9.81 5.51
C GLN A 252 8.59 11.10 6.20
N LEU A 253 9.58 10.99 7.09
CA LEU A 253 10.08 12.09 7.92
C LEU A 253 11.17 12.92 7.23
N GLN A 254 11.40 12.74 5.93
CA GLN A 254 12.42 13.47 5.15
C GLN A 254 11.90 13.83 3.75
N ASP A 255 12.58 14.75 3.07
CA ASP A 255 12.22 15.24 1.72
C ASP A 255 13.41 15.34 0.74
N SER A 256 14.62 15.08 1.20
CA SER A 256 15.84 15.39 0.45
C SER A 256 16.31 14.26 -0.46
N VAL A 257 15.87 13.04 -0.21
CA VAL A 257 16.43 11.84 -0.83
C VAL A 257 15.31 10.96 -1.40
N ASP A 258 15.52 10.43 -2.61
CA ASP A 258 14.62 9.46 -3.23
C ASP A 258 14.68 8.10 -2.54
N TRP A 259 13.68 7.24 -2.78
CA TRP A 259 13.57 5.95 -2.09
C TRP A 259 14.80 5.05 -2.28
N THR A 260 15.38 5.01 -3.49
CA THR A 260 16.50 4.13 -3.82
C THR A 260 17.76 4.53 -3.05
N THR A 261 18.08 5.82 -3.06
CA THR A 261 19.22 6.34 -2.29
C THR A 261 18.96 6.23 -0.79
N PHE A 262 17.73 6.51 -0.34
CA PHE A 262 17.37 6.46 1.08
C PHE A 262 17.50 5.05 1.67
N ARG A 263 16.91 4.05 0.99
CA ARG A 263 16.93 2.64 1.43
C ARG A 263 18.33 2.01 1.35
N GLY A 264 19.15 2.49 0.42
CA GLY A 264 20.51 2.02 0.20
C GLY A 264 21.45 2.35 1.36
N ASN A 265 21.12 3.36 2.18
CA ASN A 265 21.88 3.68 3.38
C ASN A 265 21.49 2.74 4.54
N PRO A 266 22.41 1.88 5.04
CA PRO A 266 22.11 0.96 6.14
C PRO A 266 21.65 1.66 7.44
N ALA A 267 22.05 2.90 7.67
CA ALA A 267 21.63 3.68 8.84
C ALA A 267 20.14 4.06 8.82
N ASN A 268 19.52 4.05 7.63
CA ASN A 268 18.09 4.31 7.46
C ASN A 268 17.25 3.03 7.59
N GLN A 269 17.88 1.85 7.67
CA GLN A 269 17.21 0.56 7.78
C GLN A 269 16.89 0.20 9.23
N VAL A 270 15.79 0.75 9.71
CA VAL A 270 15.42 0.77 11.13
C VAL A 270 14.14 0.00 11.42
N PHE A 271 13.96 -0.42 12.66
CA PHE A 271 12.68 -1.02 13.11
C PHE A 271 11.62 0.07 13.38
N PRO A 272 10.32 -0.24 13.29
CA PRO A 272 9.24 0.72 13.58
C PRO A 272 9.38 1.41 14.95
N GLY A 273 9.77 0.67 15.99
CA GLY A 273 9.96 1.24 17.34
C GLY A 273 11.08 2.28 17.43
N GLU A 274 12.13 2.15 16.61
CA GLU A 274 13.20 3.15 16.52
C GLU A 274 12.68 4.43 15.87
N VAL A 275 11.80 4.33 14.88
CA VAL A 275 11.14 5.49 14.28
C VAL A 275 10.24 6.19 15.28
N LEU A 276 9.50 5.43 16.12
CA LEU A 276 8.67 6.03 17.17
C LEU A 276 9.52 6.77 18.23
N THR A 277 10.70 6.22 18.54
CA THR A 277 11.68 6.87 19.43
C THR A 277 12.18 8.18 18.83
N LYS A 278 12.58 8.16 17.55
CA LYS A 278 13.01 9.36 16.81
C LYS A 278 11.88 10.39 16.71
N LEU A 279 10.66 9.95 16.43
CA LEU A 279 9.49 10.83 16.35
C LEU A 279 9.26 11.54 17.68
N SER A 280 9.23 10.80 18.79
CA SER A 280 9.08 11.37 20.14
C SER A 280 10.14 12.42 20.46
N ALA A 281 11.40 12.22 20.02
CA ALA A 281 12.47 13.19 20.17
C ALA A 281 12.29 14.45 19.30
N ILE A 282 11.89 14.27 18.03
CA ILE A 282 11.67 15.36 17.07
C ILE A 282 10.48 16.23 17.46
N THR A 283 9.44 15.62 18.02
CA THR A 283 8.19 16.32 18.38
C THR A 283 8.12 16.68 19.86
N GLU A 284 9.18 16.43 20.63
CA GLU A 284 9.24 16.67 22.08
C GLU A 284 8.01 16.12 22.82
N THR A 285 7.52 14.94 22.39
CA THR A 285 6.28 14.36 22.90
C THR A 285 6.57 13.21 23.86
N ASP A 286 6.06 13.33 25.08
CA ASP A 286 6.17 12.30 26.10
C ASP A 286 5.48 10.99 25.71
N SER A 287 6.01 9.88 26.21
CA SER A 287 5.54 8.55 25.80
C SER A 287 4.10 8.23 26.18
N ASN A 288 3.60 8.80 27.27
CA ASN A 288 2.21 8.66 27.72
C ASN A 288 1.25 9.63 26.99
N GLN A 289 1.77 10.50 26.12
CA GLN A 289 1.00 11.50 25.36
C GLN A 289 1.04 11.29 23.85
N MET A 290 1.68 10.23 23.36
CA MET A 290 1.80 9.97 21.92
C MET A 290 0.83 8.87 21.47
N CYS A 291 0.01 9.21 20.48
CA CYS A 291 -0.78 8.26 19.70
C CYS A 291 -0.23 8.23 18.27
N VAL A 292 -0.08 7.04 17.70
CA VAL A 292 0.39 6.84 16.33
C VAL A 292 -0.61 5.99 15.57
N ILE A 293 -1.02 6.45 14.39
CA ILE A 293 -1.86 5.70 13.44
C ILE A 293 -0.97 5.30 12.27
N LEU A 294 -0.74 4.00 12.10
CA LEU A 294 0.06 3.46 11.01
C LEU A 294 -0.86 2.76 9.99
N CYS A 295 -0.97 3.37 8.81
CA CYS A 295 -1.64 2.82 7.65
C CYS A 295 -0.62 2.11 6.75
N VAL A 296 -0.80 0.81 6.54
CA VAL A 296 0.10 -0.02 5.72
C VAL A 296 -0.65 -0.47 4.48
N ASP A 297 -0.26 0.05 3.32
CA ASP A 297 -0.85 -0.33 2.04
C ASP A 297 -0.06 -1.43 1.33
N SER A 298 -0.81 -2.25 0.60
CA SER A 298 -0.29 -3.26 -0.33
C SER A 298 0.63 -4.32 0.28
N LEU A 299 0.29 -4.79 1.48
CA LEU A 299 1.08 -5.82 2.19
C LEU A 299 1.28 -7.11 1.37
N GLN A 300 0.37 -7.41 0.43
CA GLN A 300 0.47 -8.55 -0.51
C GLN A 300 1.71 -8.52 -1.42
N LYS A 301 2.43 -7.39 -1.50
CA LYS A 301 3.66 -7.28 -2.32
C LYS A 301 4.88 -7.89 -1.66
N LEU A 302 4.82 -8.15 -0.36
CA LEU A 302 5.86 -8.89 0.33
C LEU A 302 5.88 -10.35 -0.16
N GLN A 303 7.07 -10.96 -0.17
CA GLN A 303 7.21 -12.36 -0.51
C GLN A 303 6.33 -13.20 0.43
N HIS A 304 5.53 -14.08 -0.16
CA HIS A 304 4.67 -14.98 0.59
C HIS A 304 4.34 -16.22 -0.22
N GLU A 305 4.22 -17.35 0.48
CA GLU A 305 3.70 -18.61 -0.05
C GLU A 305 2.57 -19.09 0.88
N PRO A 306 1.44 -19.59 0.35
CA PRO A 306 0.34 -20.09 1.17
C PRO A 306 0.82 -21.12 2.21
N GLY A 307 0.41 -20.93 3.48
CA GLY A 307 0.77 -21.82 4.59
C GLY A 307 2.22 -21.75 5.08
N ARG A 308 3.11 -20.97 4.44
CA ARG A 308 4.53 -20.91 4.78
C ARG A 308 4.84 -19.73 5.72
N LYS A 309 5.26 -20.02 6.95
CA LYS A 309 5.39 -19.04 8.06
C LYS A 309 6.72 -18.27 8.10
N ASP A 310 7.71 -18.65 7.30
CA ASP A 310 9.03 -18.02 7.19
C ASP A 310 9.07 -16.94 6.09
N SER A 311 7.90 -16.47 5.62
CA SER A 311 7.83 -15.47 4.56
C SER A 311 7.97 -14.04 5.06
N ASP A 312 8.36 -13.13 4.15
CA ASP A 312 8.47 -11.71 4.45
C ASP A 312 7.15 -11.13 4.95
N PHE A 313 6.04 -11.56 4.36
CA PHE A 313 4.70 -11.15 4.78
C PHE A 313 4.43 -11.51 6.25
N TYR A 314 4.70 -12.75 6.66
CA TYR A 314 4.43 -13.18 8.04
C TYR A 314 5.34 -12.48 9.04
N ALA A 315 6.62 -12.28 8.70
CA ALA A 315 7.56 -11.55 9.54
C ALA A 315 7.16 -10.07 9.71
N ALA A 316 6.79 -9.39 8.61
CA ALA A 316 6.29 -8.01 8.67
C ALA A 316 4.99 -7.91 9.47
N PHE A 317 4.05 -8.84 9.26
CA PHE A 317 2.79 -8.88 10.00
C PHE A 317 2.99 -9.15 11.50
N ALA A 318 3.92 -10.05 11.85
CA ALA A 318 4.31 -10.29 13.25
C ALA A 318 4.90 -9.03 13.88
N SER A 319 5.76 -8.31 13.17
CA SER A 319 6.32 -7.02 13.61
C SER A 319 5.23 -5.98 13.88
N LEU A 320 4.19 -5.91 13.04
CA LEU A 320 3.02 -5.05 13.30
C LEU A 320 2.22 -5.49 14.52
N CYS A 321 2.06 -6.80 14.75
CA CYS A 321 1.41 -7.31 15.96
C CYS A 321 2.21 -6.91 17.21
N ASP A 322 3.52 -7.11 17.19
CA ASP A 322 4.39 -6.76 18.32
C ASP A 322 4.37 -5.25 18.60
N LEU A 323 4.33 -4.43 17.54
CA LEU A 323 4.18 -2.98 17.66
C LEU A 323 2.87 -2.58 18.34
N VAL A 324 1.76 -3.24 18.00
CA VAL A 324 0.44 -2.94 18.58
C VAL A 324 0.31 -3.46 20.02
N ASN A 325 0.93 -4.59 20.33
CA ASN A 325 0.79 -5.26 21.64
C ASN A 325 1.79 -4.75 22.69
N ALA A 326 3.00 -4.34 22.30
CA ALA A 326 4.10 -4.11 23.24
C ALA A 326 4.75 -2.72 23.12
N SER A 327 4.24 -1.83 22.26
CA SER A 327 4.77 -0.46 22.15
C SER A 327 4.55 0.34 23.42
N LYS A 328 5.58 1.13 23.77
CA LYS A 328 5.51 2.15 24.84
C LYS A 328 4.42 3.20 24.57
N TRP A 329 4.21 3.51 23.29
CA TRP A 329 3.22 4.47 22.82
C TRP A 329 1.95 3.79 22.35
N TRP A 330 0.84 4.51 22.33
CA TRP A 330 -0.42 3.95 21.83
C TRP A 330 -0.40 3.90 20.29
N VAL A 331 -0.25 2.71 19.73
CA VAL A 331 -0.16 2.50 18.27
C VAL A 331 -1.42 1.82 17.76
N ILE A 332 -2.06 2.43 16.77
CA ILE A 332 -3.20 1.88 16.03
C ILE A 332 -2.70 1.54 14.63
N VAL A 333 -2.83 0.27 14.23
CA VAL A 333 -2.38 -0.18 12.91
C VAL A 333 -3.57 -0.65 12.08
N ILE A 334 -3.64 -0.16 10.84
CA ILE A 334 -4.53 -0.66 9.81
C ILE A 334 -3.72 -1.11 8.60
N CYS A 335 -3.97 -2.32 8.12
CA CYS A 335 -3.34 -2.87 6.93
C CYS A 335 -4.36 -3.05 5.81
N ALA A 336 -4.00 -2.67 4.59
CA ALA A 336 -4.72 -3.04 3.40
C ALA A 336 -3.94 -4.07 2.59
N ALA A 337 -4.67 -5.04 2.05
CA ALA A 337 -4.10 -5.93 1.04
C ALA A 337 -5.11 -6.26 -0.07
N THR A 338 -4.60 -6.35 -1.29
CA THR A 338 -5.37 -6.89 -2.41
C THR A 338 -5.26 -8.40 -2.40
N ILE A 339 -6.40 -9.07 -2.26
CA ILE A 339 -6.45 -10.52 -2.15
C ILE A 339 -7.16 -11.15 -3.35
N TYR A 340 -6.58 -12.24 -3.83
CA TYR A 340 -7.07 -13.02 -4.98
C TYR A 340 -7.36 -14.47 -4.62
N GLN A 341 -7.05 -14.83 -3.37
CA GLN A 341 -7.08 -16.17 -2.82
C GLN A 341 -7.67 -16.08 -1.40
N PRO A 342 -8.12 -17.22 -0.84
CA PRO A 342 -8.74 -17.28 0.48
C PRO A 342 -7.91 -16.68 1.61
N VAL A 343 -8.47 -15.73 2.36
CA VAL A 343 -7.81 -15.06 3.50
C VAL A 343 -7.27 -16.04 4.54
N ASP A 344 -7.98 -17.15 4.77
CA ASP A 344 -7.59 -18.13 5.78
C ASP A 344 -6.25 -18.81 5.46
N GLU A 345 -5.90 -18.99 4.19
CA GLU A 345 -4.60 -19.54 3.81
C GLU A 345 -3.43 -18.60 4.16
N PHE A 346 -3.71 -17.29 4.31
CA PHE A 346 -2.73 -16.24 4.62
C PHE A 346 -2.71 -15.82 6.09
N LEU A 347 -3.83 -15.97 6.82
CA LEU A 347 -3.96 -15.46 8.18
C LEU A 347 -4.23 -16.53 9.25
N ALA A 348 -4.38 -17.81 8.89
CA ALA A 348 -4.72 -18.89 9.82
C ALA A 348 -3.71 -19.08 10.97
N ALA A 349 -2.49 -18.57 10.86
CA ALA A 349 -1.41 -18.85 11.79
C ALA A 349 -1.36 -17.94 13.04
N LEU A 350 -2.18 -16.88 13.15
CA LEU A 350 -1.98 -15.85 14.18
C LEU A 350 -3.19 -15.64 15.11
N PRO A 351 -3.00 -15.74 16.45
CA PRO A 351 -4.09 -15.57 17.43
C PRO A 351 -4.48 -14.10 17.66
N GLN A 352 -3.79 -13.15 17.01
CA GLN A 352 -4.06 -11.71 17.11
C GLN A 352 -5.55 -11.43 16.89
N TRP A 353 -6.14 -10.60 17.75
CA TRP A 353 -7.46 -10.03 17.47
C TRP A 353 -7.37 -9.18 16.20
N ARG A 354 -8.10 -9.62 15.17
CA ARG A 354 -8.19 -8.97 13.87
C ARG A 354 -9.57 -8.33 13.74
N GLU A 355 -9.61 -7.04 13.46
CA GLU A 355 -10.85 -6.32 13.20
C GLU A 355 -10.96 -6.07 11.69
N MET A 356 -11.82 -6.86 11.03
CA MET A 356 -12.02 -6.78 9.58
C MET A 356 -12.86 -5.56 9.22
N LEU A 357 -12.33 -4.71 8.34
CA LEU A 357 -13.00 -3.54 7.79
C LEU A 357 -13.31 -3.79 6.31
N GLN A 358 -14.51 -3.40 5.89
CA GLN A 358 -14.94 -3.53 4.50
C GLN A 358 -14.86 -2.17 3.79
N THR A 359 -14.48 -2.18 2.51
CA THR A 359 -14.54 -0.97 1.69
C THR A 359 -15.98 -0.59 1.38
N THR A 360 -16.24 0.71 1.31
CA THR A 360 -17.55 1.23 0.91
C THR A 360 -17.86 0.90 -0.54
N SER A 361 -19.04 0.34 -0.80
CA SER A 361 -19.62 0.40 -2.14
C SER A 361 -20.05 1.84 -2.39
N LEU A 362 -19.33 2.54 -3.26
CA LEU A 362 -19.56 3.95 -3.53
C LEU A 362 -20.95 4.14 -4.15
N LYS A 363 -21.75 5.02 -3.55
CA LYS A 363 -22.87 5.66 -4.25
C LYS A 363 -22.31 6.64 -5.27
N ARG A 364 -23.20 7.23 -6.07
CA ARG A 364 -22.88 8.28 -7.04
C ARG A 364 -21.91 9.33 -6.44
N PRO A 365 -20.66 9.41 -6.95
CA PRO A 365 -19.61 10.24 -6.38
C PRO A 365 -19.94 11.73 -6.38
N LYS A 366 -19.40 12.44 -5.39
CA LYS A 366 -19.58 13.88 -5.21
C LYS A 366 -18.24 14.56 -4.95
N ILE A 367 -18.14 15.85 -5.21
CA ILE A 367 -17.04 16.73 -4.78
C ILE A 367 -17.68 17.93 -4.10
N ASN A 368 -17.40 18.12 -2.81
CA ASN A 368 -18.01 19.17 -1.98
C ASN A 368 -19.55 19.14 -2.06
N GLY A 369 -20.14 17.95 -2.01
CA GLY A 369 -21.57 17.71 -2.11
C GLY A 369 -22.16 17.80 -3.52
N ARG A 370 -21.39 18.26 -4.52
CA ARG A 370 -21.82 18.35 -5.92
C ARG A 370 -21.56 17.06 -6.66
N ASP A 371 -22.54 16.60 -7.41
CA ASP A 371 -22.46 15.34 -8.17
C ASP A 371 -21.40 15.43 -9.27
N VAL A 372 -20.48 14.47 -9.26
CA VAL A 372 -19.36 14.37 -10.21
C VAL A 372 -19.85 14.13 -11.64
N PHE A 373 -20.99 13.46 -11.79
CA PHE A 373 -21.54 13.06 -13.08
C PHE A 373 -22.61 14.00 -13.62
N ASP A 374 -22.97 15.06 -12.87
CA ASP A 374 -24.02 16.02 -13.25
C ASP A 374 -23.72 16.70 -14.60
N THR A 375 -22.44 16.93 -14.90
CA THR A 375 -22.00 17.52 -16.18
C THR A 375 -22.28 16.64 -17.39
N PHE A 376 -22.70 15.39 -17.21
CA PHE A 376 -23.04 14.49 -18.32
C PHE A 376 -24.56 14.27 -18.45
N ASP A 377 -25.37 14.85 -17.56
CA ASP A 377 -26.79 14.56 -17.44
C ASP A 377 -27.68 15.24 -18.50
N TYR A 378 -27.13 15.94 -19.51
CA TYR A 378 -27.81 16.75 -20.56
C TYR A 378 -29.06 16.10 -21.21
N GLY A 379 -30.17 16.01 -20.47
CA GLY A 379 -31.38 15.29 -20.87
C GLY A 379 -31.35 13.76 -20.68
N ASN A 380 -30.28 13.18 -20.14
CA ASN A 380 -30.08 11.72 -20.09
C ASN A 380 -29.63 11.19 -18.70
N ARG A 381 -30.01 11.90 -17.63
CA ARG A 381 -29.67 11.58 -16.24
C ARG A 381 -29.91 10.13 -15.83
N ALA A 382 -30.99 9.53 -16.32
CA ALA A 382 -31.32 8.12 -16.05
C ALA A 382 -30.27 7.17 -16.63
N LEU A 383 -29.74 7.48 -17.82
CA LEU A 383 -28.72 6.69 -18.48
C LEU A 383 -27.34 6.87 -17.80
N THR A 384 -27.00 8.09 -17.39
CA THR A 384 -25.80 8.33 -16.55
C THR A 384 -25.89 7.56 -15.24
N GLN A 385 -27.05 7.57 -14.58
CA GLN A 385 -27.26 6.80 -13.36
C GLN A 385 -27.12 5.30 -13.60
N LEU A 386 -27.63 4.78 -14.72
CA LEU A 386 -27.46 3.38 -15.10
C LEU A 386 -25.98 2.99 -15.21
N PHE A 387 -25.16 3.81 -15.86
CA PHE A 387 -23.72 3.59 -15.94
C PHE A 387 -23.05 3.53 -14.56
N VAL A 388 -23.37 4.49 -13.69
CA VAL A 388 -22.86 4.54 -12.32
C VAL A 388 -23.27 3.29 -11.54
N ASP A 389 -24.52 2.86 -11.68
CA ASP A 389 -25.06 1.67 -11.02
C ASP A 389 -24.40 0.38 -11.52
N ASP A 390 -24.06 0.32 -12.82
CA ASP A 390 -23.36 -0.80 -13.45
C ASP A 390 -21.92 -0.95 -12.96
N MET A 391 -21.29 0.15 -12.50
CA MET A 391 -19.98 0.10 -11.83
C MET A 391 -20.07 -0.48 -10.41
N GLY A 392 -21.28 -0.66 -9.87
CA GLY A 392 -21.52 -1.37 -8.61
C GLY A 392 -20.84 -0.76 -7.38
N GLY A 393 -20.45 0.52 -7.46
CA GLY A 393 -19.74 1.23 -6.41
C GLY A 393 -18.26 0.88 -6.28
N HIS A 394 -17.65 0.24 -7.28
CA HIS A 394 -16.21 0.01 -7.31
C HIS A 394 -15.48 1.29 -7.73
N GLY A 395 -14.59 1.79 -6.89
CA GLY A 395 -13.87 3.05 -7.10
C GLY A 395 -13.16 3.12 -8.45
N ARG A 396 -12.35 2.10 -8.79
CA ARG A 396 -11.63 2.08 -10.09
C ARG A 396 -12.60 2.08 -11.28
N ALA A 397 -13.68 1.30 -11.21
CA ALA A 397 -14.64 1.22 -12.30
C ALA A 397 -15.36 2.57 -12.50
N LEU A 398 -15.72 3.25 -11.42
CA LEU A 398 -16.29 4.60 -11.47
C LEU A 398 -15.28 5.63 -12.00
N GLU A 399 -14.00 5.53 -11.65
CA GLU A 399 -12.95 6.40 -12.19
C GLU A 399 -12.80 6.21 -13.71
N GLU A 400 -12.73 4.97 -14.19
CA GLU A 400 -12.64 4.70 -15.62
C GLU A 400 -13.89 5.17 -16.36
N LEU A 401 -15.08 4.96 -15.79
CA LEU A 401 -16.33 5.51 -16.33
C LEU A 401 -16.24 7.04 -16.46
N PHE A 402 -15.83 7.74 -15.41
CA PHE A 402 -15.70 9.19 -15.43
C PHE A 402 -14.69 9.66 -16.49
N ASN A 403 -13.52 9.03 -16.55
CA ASN A 403 -12.48 9.37 -17.53
C ASN A 403 -12.95 9.16 -18.98
N VAL A 404 -13.70 8.07 -19.26
CA VAL A 404 -14.29 7.84 -20.57
C VAL A 404 -15.36 8.88 -20.87
N MET A 405 -16.27 9.15 -19.93
CA MET A 405 -17.35 10.13 -20.14
C MET A 405 -16.82 11.54 -20.42
N LEU A 406 -15.67 11.93 -19.86
CA LEU A 406 -14.99 13.18 -20.21
C LEU A 406 -14.60 13.25 -21.69
N GLN A 407 -14.21 12.14 -22.32
CA GLN A 407 -13.86 12.10 -23.74
C GLN A 407 -15.07 12.29 -24.67
N TYR A 408 -16.26 11.92 -24.17
CA TYR A 408 -17.54 12.06 -24.87
C TYR A 408 -18.24 13.40 -24.59
N GLN A 409 -17.62 14.29 -23.80
CA GLN A 409 -18.22 15.58 -23.45
C GLN A 409 -18.51 16.41 -24.71
N GLY A 410 -19.76 16.85 -24.87
CA GLY A 410 -20.20 17.61 -26.03
C GLY A 410 -20.53 16.79 -27.28
N GLN A 411 -20.50 15.45 -27.21
CA GLN A 411 -20.89 14.54 -28.30
C GLN A 411 -22.27 13.92 -28.06
N ALA A 412 -22.87 13.36 -29.11
CA ALA A 412 -24.08 12.53 -28.97
C ALA A 412 -23.77 11.30 -28.10
N PHE A 413 -24.54 11.12 -27.03
CA PHE A 413 -24.25 10.13 -26.00
C PHE A 413 -24.87 8.77 -26.33
N GLU A 414 -24.03 7.81 -26.71
CA GLU A 414 -24.42 6.44 -27.12
C GLU A 414 -23.95 5.42 -26.05
N PHE A 415 -24.91 4.73 -25.42
CA PHE A 415 -24.63 3.82 -24.30
C PHE A 415 -23.62 2.71 -24.66
N LEU A 416 -23.82 2.08 -25.83
CA LEU A 416 -23.01 0.94 -26.24
C LEU A 416 -21.54 1.33 -26.46
N SER A 417 -21.29 2.48 -27.09
CA SER A 417 -19.94 2.98 -27.36
C SER A 417 -19.20 3.32 -26.07
N VAL A 418 -19.84 4.11 -25.19
CA VAL A 418 -19.27 4.47 -23.88
C VAL A 418 -18.96 3.21 -23.07
N MET A 419 -19.89 2.25 -23.03
CA MET A 419 -19.67 1.01 -22.28
C MET A 419 -18.53 0.16 -22.85
N GLN A 420 -18.37 0.11 -24.19
CA GLN A 420 -17.24 -0.60 -24.82
C GLN A 420 -15.90 0.02 -24.43
N ASP A 421 -15.81 1.34 -24.44
CA ASP A 421 -14.61 2.07 -24.06
C ASP A 421 -14.31 1.93 -22.56
N VAL A 422 -15.33 1.93 -21.71
CA VAL A 422 -15.17 1.64 -20.27
C VAL A 422 -14.64 0.23 -20.04
N LEU A 423 -15.18 -0.78 -20.74
CA LEU A 423 -14.69 -2.15 -20.64
C LEU A 423 -13.24 -2.27 -21.13
N ALA A 424 -12.88 -1.55 -22.20
CA ALA A 424 -11.51 -1.50 -22.69
C ALA A 424 -10.56 -0.84 -21.68
N ALA A 425 -10.95 0.31 -21.13
CA ALA A 425 -10.20 1.04 -20.11
C ALA A 425 -9.98 0.19 -18.85
N ILE A 426 -11.01 -0.49 -18.34
CA ILE A 426 -10.87 -1.38 -17.17
C ILE A 426 -9.94 -2.57 -17.47
N ARG A 427 -10.02 -3.18 -18.66
CA ARG A 427 -9.09 -4.26 -19.06
C ARG A 427 -7.64 -3.78 -19.09
N GLN A 428 -7.41 -2.58 -19.59
CA GLN A 428 -6.08 -1.99 -19.65
C GLN A 428 -5.55 -1.60 -18.27
N ALA A 429 -6.38 -0.97 -17.44
CA ALA A 429 -6.04 -0.56 -16.09
C ALA A 429 -5.77 -1.77 -15.19
N TYR A 430 -6.41 -2.92 -15.46
CA TYR A 430 -6.32 -4.07 -14.58
C TYR A 430 -6.42 -5.42 -15.31
N PRO A 431 -5.35 -5.82 -16.04
CA PRO A 431 -5.37 -7.00 -16.91
C PRO A 431 -5.53 -8.33 -16.16
N ALA A 432 -5.09 -8.40 -14.91
CA ALA A 432 -5.19 -9.60 -14.07
C ALA A 432 -6.64 -9.95 -13.69
N ILE A 433 -7.58 -8.99 -13.76
CA ILE A 433 -8.98 -9.22 -13.38
C ILE A 433 -9.61 -10.33 -14.18
N VAL A 434 -9.30 -10.42 -15.47
CA VAL A 434 -9.97 -11.35 -16.39
C VAL A 434 -9.67 -12.79 -16.00
N ALA A 435 -8.40 -13.09 -15.70
CA ALA A 435 -7.99 -14.43 -15.28
C ALA A 435 -8.66 -14.83 -13.95
N GLN A 436 -8.73 -13.90 -13.00
CA GLN A 436 -9.37 -14.15 -11.70
C GLN A 436 -10.89 -14.32 -11.83
N MET A 437 -11.53 -13.52 -12.67
CA MET A 437 -12.95 -13.67 -12.95
C MET A 437 -13.26 -15.01 -13.59
N GLN A 438 -12.40 -15.49 -14.49
CA GLN A 438 -12.54 -16.81 -15.11
C GLN A 438 -12.45 -17.95 -14.08
N SER A 439 -11.57 -17.84 -13.07
CA SER A 439 -11.48 -18.85 -12.00
C SER A 439 -12.76 -18.88 -11.14
N MET A 440 -13.37 -17.72 -10.89
CA MET A 440 -14.61 -17.57 -10.12
C MET A 440 -15.89 -17.60 -10.95
N ARG A 441 -15.84 -18.04 -12.22
CA ARG A 441 -16.97 -17.95 -13.16
C ARG A 441 -18.30 -18.48 -12.63
N GLN A 442 -18.29 -19.54 -11.81
CA GLN A 442 -19.52 -20.08 -11.21
C GLN A 442 -20.14 -19.14 -10.17
N ALA A 443 -19.33 -18.39 -9.41
CA ALA A 443 -19.82 -17.39 -8.47
C ALA A 443 -20.45 -16.20 -9.22
N PHE A 444 -19.83 -15.74 -10.31
CA PHE A 444 -20.43 -14.73 -11.18
C PHE A 444 -21.76 -15.20 -11.78
N PHE A 445 -21.88 -16.46 -12.20
CA PHE A 445 -23.17 -17.01 -12.63
C PHE A 445 -24.19 -17.11 -11.50
N ALA A 446 -23.77 -17.37 -10.26
CA ALA A 446 -24.66 -17.36 -9.11
C ALA A 446 -25.20 -15.96 -8.80
N VAL A 447 -24.39 -14.91 -8.99
CA VAL A 447 -24.83 -13.51 -8.93
C VAL A 447 -25.94 -13.26 -9.96
N VAL A 448 -25.66 -13.53 -11.25
CA VAL A 448 -26.60 -13.27 -12.36
C VAL A 448 -27.87 -14.12 -12.27
N SER A 449 -27.77 -15.33 -11.72
CA SER A 449 -28.93 -16.20 -11.50
C SER A 449 -29.68 -15.91 -10.20
N ARG A 450 -29.25 -14.90 -9.41
CA ARG A 450 -29.83 -14.58 -8.10
C ARG A 450 -29.91 -15.80 -7.18
N ARG A 451 -28.97 -16.73 -7.34
CA ARG A 451 -28.95 -17.99 -6.59
C ARG A 451 -28.81 -17.64 -5.11
N ARG A 452 -29.72 -18.18 -4.29
CA ARG A 452 -29.56 -18.14 -2.83
C ARG A 452 -28.38 -19.01 -2.43
N VAL A 453 -27.55 -18.48 -1.54
CA VAL A 453 -26.33 -19.12 -1.04
C VAL A 453 -26.37 -19.17 0.48
N ASP A 454 -25.67 -20.15 1.01
CA ASP A 454 -25.48 -20.44 2.43
C ASP A 454 -24.03 -20.93 2.67
N GLY A 455 -23.66 -21.19 3.93
CA GLY A 455 -22.30 -21.67 4.26
C GLY A 455 -21.90 -22.98 3.59
N ASN A 456 -22.86 -23.78 3.10
CA ASN A 456 -22.61 -25.04 2.39
C ASN A 456 -22.47 -24.85 0.88
N SER A 457 -22.73 -23.65 0.37
CA SER A 457 -22.71 -23.35 -1.05
C SER A 457 -21.29 -23.44 -1.61
N ARG A 458 -21.18 -24.12 -2.76
CA ARG A 458 -19.91 -24.38 -3.47
C ARG A 458 -19.91 -23.79 -4.87
N PHE A 459 -18.73 -23.34 -5.28
CA PHE A 459 -18.42 -22.78 -6.59
C PHE A 459 -17.20 -23.51 -7.15
N LYS A 460 -17.44 -24.71 -7.71
CA LYS A 460 -16.42 -25.74 -7.95
C LYS A 460 -15.71 -26.10 -6.64
N ASN A 461 -14.41 -25.83 -6.57
CA ASN A 461 -13.56 -26.15 -5.43
C ASN A 461 -13.62 -25.06 -4.35
N LEU A 462 -14.25 -23.91 -4.63
CA LEU A 462 -14.32 -22.78 -3.70
C LEU A 462 -15.56 -22.85 -2.81
N THR A 463 -15.41 -22.54 -1.51
CA THR A 463 -16.52 -22.26 -0.58
C THR A 463 -17.09 -20.86 -0.82
N LEU A 464 -18.25 -20.59 -0.20
CA LEU A 464 -18.82 -19.24 -0.15
C LEU A 464 -17.83 -18.24 0.47
N ASP A 465 -17.22 -18.57 1.60
CA ASP A 465 -16.25 -17.69 2.27
C ASP A 465 -15.04 -17.40 1.38
N GLN A 466 -14.53 -18.41 0.69
CA GLN A 466 -13.42 -18.25 -0.26
C GLN A 466 -13.80 -17.29 -1.41
N VAL A 467 -15.02 -17.39 -1.94
CA VAL A 467 -15.51 -16.49 -3.00
C VAL A 467 -15.66 -15.05 -2.51
N ILE A 468 -16.28 -14.85 -1.34
CA ILE A 468 -16.47 -13.51 -0.77
C ILE A 468 -15.12 -12.90 -0.43
N SER A 469 -14.18 -13.71 0.09
CA SER A 469 -12.86 -13.24 0.47
C SER A 469 -12.09 -12.65 -0.70
N CYS A 470 -12.31 -13.10 -1.94
CA CYS A 470 -11.67 -12.48 -3.12
C CYS A 470 -12.07 -11.01 -3.36
N GLY A 471 -13.10 -10.49 -2.67
CA GLY A 471 -13.48 -9.07 -2.66
C GLY A 471 -14.05 -8.51 -3.97
N LEU A 472 -14.20 -9.34 -4.99
CA LEU A 472 -14.91 -8.99 -6.23
C LEU A 472 -16.42 -9.23 -6.14
N ILE A 473 -16.85 -10.08 -5.21
CA ILE A 473 -18.25 -10.46 -5.01
C ILE A 473 -18.58 -10.25 -3.53
N ARG A 474 -19.68 -9.57 -3.26
CA ARG A 474 -20.20 -9.31 -1.91
C ARG A 474 -21.39 -10.22 -1.62
N LEU A 475 -21.59 -10.54 -0.35
CA LEU A 475 -22.80 -11.21 0.12
C LEU A 475 -23.76 -10.16 0.67
N ASP A 476 -24.98 -10.14 0.14
CA ASP A 476 -26.09 -9.34 0.65
C ASP A 476 -27.21 -10.28 1.10
N GLY A 477 -27.34 -10.45 2.42
CA GLY A 477 -28.19 -11.46 3.03
C GLY A 477 -27.83 -12.87 2.56
N THR A 478 -28.64 -13.43 1.67
CA THR A 478 -28.44 -14.78 1.09
C THR A 478 -28.12 -14.74 -0.41
N GLN A 479 -27.82 -13.56 -0.97
CA GLN A 479 -27.53 -13.39 -2.39
C GLN A 479 -26.15 -12.80 -2.62
N LEU A 480 -25.46 -13.30 -3.65
CA LEU A 480 -24.21 -12.72 -4.10
C LEU A 480 -24.48 -11.49 -4.98
N GLN A 481 -23.66 -10.46 -4.82
CA GLN A 481 -23.70 -9.22 -5.60
C GLN A 481 -22.32 -8.92 -6.19
N CYS A 482 -22.32 -8.35 -7.39
CA CYS A 482 -21.12 -7.93 -8.11
C CYS A 482 -21.49 -6.75 -9.03
N PRO A 483 -20.59 -5.80 -9.29
CA PRO A 483 -20.77 -4.84 -10.37
C PRO A 483 -21.09 -5.53 -11.70
N PHE A 484 -22.05 -4.97 -12.43
CA PHE A 484 -22.45 -5.49 -13.73
C PHE A 484 -21.32 -5.37 -14.76
N VAL A 485 -20.53 -4.29 -14.68
CA VAL A 485 -19.36 -4.08 -15.55
C VAL A 485 -18.37 -5.23 -15.45
N LEU A 486 -18.19 -5.82 -14.26
CA LEU A 486 -17.35 -6.99 -14.10
C LEU A 486 -17.95 -8.18 -14.87
N TYR A 487 -19.24 -8.49 -14.71
CA TYR A 487 -19.87 -9.55 -15.50
C TYR A 487 -19.69 -9.36 -17.02
N MET A 488 -19.75 -8.13 -17.53
CA MET A 488 -19.50 -7.87 -18.96
C MET A 488 -18.05 -8.13 -19.38
N LEU A 489 -17.06 -7.97 -18.50
CA LEU A 489 -15.67 -8.33 -18.78
C LEU A 489 -15.46 -9.83 -19.04
N LEU A 490 -16.28 -10.70 -18.42
CA LEU A 490 -16.23 -12.16 -18.61
C LEU A 490 -16.69 -12.62 -20.01
N GLN A 491 -17.52 -11.83 -20.69
CA GLN A 491 -18.05 -12.17 -22.01
C GLN A 491 -17.07 -11.67 -23.06
N THR A 492 -16.26 -12.58 -23.61
CA THR A 492 -15.03 -12.21 -24.33
C THR A 492 -15.23 -11.74 -25.76
N ARG A 493 -16.39 -11.89 -26.43
CA ARG A 493 -16.52 -11.48 -27.84
C ARG A 493 -17.89 -10.98 -28.34
N ASP A 494 -18.97 -11.15 -27.59
CA ASP A 494 -20.30 -10.64 -27.97
C ASP A 494 -20.89 -9.87 -26.78
N MET A 495 -21.10 -8.56 -26.95
CA MET A 495 -22.03 -7.80 -26.09
C MET A 495 -23.36 -8.57 -26.03
N PRO A 496 -23.97 -8.81 -24.85
CA PRO A 496 -25.26 -9.50 -24.75
C PRO A 496 -26.38 -8.83 -25.55
N TRP A 497 -26.21 -7.55 -25.89
CA TRP A 497 -27.10 -6.73 -26.70
C TRP A 497 -27.12 -7.12 -28.19
N ASN A 498 -26.07 -7.77 -28.72
CA ASN A 498 -25.97 -8.13 -30.14
C ASN A 498 -26.83 -9.35 -30.51
N LYS A 499 -27.46 -10.01 -29.53
CA LYS A 499 -28.42 -11.08 -29.76
C LYS A 499 -29.72 -10.73 -29.06
N HIS A 500 -30.55 -10.05 -29.85
CA HIS A 500 -31.99 -9.88 -29.75
C HIS A 500 -32.48 -8.47 -29.42
N ALA A 501 -33.25 -8.00 -30.39
CA ALA A 501 -34.01 -6.78 -30.47
C ALA A 501 -35.00 -6.58 -29.31
N THR A 502 -35.47 -5.34 -29.28
CA THR A 502 -36.71 -4.78 -28.69
C THR A 502 -36.71 -4.37 -27.21
N PHE A 503 -36.90 -3.06 -27.03
CA PHE A 503 -37.01 -2.27 -25.81
C PHE A 503 -38.48 -2.00 -25.40
N ALA A 504 -38.65 -1.76 -24.09
CA ALA A 504 -39.67 -0.95 -23.35
C ALA A 504 -41.13 -1.45 -23.16
N PRO A 505 -41.90 -0.97 -22.14
CA PRO A 505 -41.56 -0.29 -20.88
C PRO A 505 -42.03 -1.04 -19.59
N ALA A 506 -41.73 -0.42 -18.45
CA ALA A 506 -41.87 -0.93 -17.08
C ALA A 506 -43.30 -0.87 -16.52
N GLU A 507 -43.59 -1.75 -15.55
CA GLU A 507 -44.46 -1.43 -14.42
C GLU A 507 -44.10 -2.28 -13.21
N GLU A 508 -44.00 -1.58 -12.07
CA GLU A 508 -43.85 -2.03 -10.68
C GLU A 508 -42.61 -2.86 -10.35
N LEU A 509 -41.70 -2.29 -9.53
CA LEU A 509 -40.89 -2.98 -8.50
C LEU A 509 -39.90 -1.96 -7.89
N GLU A 510 -40.24 -1.47 -6.71
CA GLU A 510 -39.31 -0.71 -5.86
C GLU A 510 -38.17 -1.61 -5.34
N ASP A 511 -37.02 -0.96 -5.06
CA ASP A 511 -35.77 -1.48 -4.46
C ASP A 511 -34.83 -2.38 -5.30
N LEU A 512 -34.98 -2.47 -6.63
CA LEU A 512 -34.07 -3.22 -7.50
C LEU A 512 -33.29 -2.30 -8.46
N LYS A 513 -31.97 -2.56 -8.64
CA LYS A 513 -31.17 -1.85 -9.66
C LYS A 513 -31.70 -2.19 -11.07
N PRO A 514 -31.65 -1.28 -12.07
CA PRO A 514 -32.31 -1.51 -13.37
C PRO A 514 -31.88 -2.79 -14.12
N TRP A 515 -30.60 -3.19 -14.05
CA TRP A 515 -30.13 -4.45 -14.62
C TRP A 515 -30.72 -5.68 -13.92
N GLN A 516 -31.07 -5.56 -12.64
CA GLN A 516 -31.73 -6.62 -11.87
C GLN A 516 -33.20 -6.80 -12.25
N LEU A 517 -33.87 -5.71 -12.66
CA LEU A 517 -35.23 -5.75 -13.22
C LEU A 517 -35.21 -6.44 -14.60
N TRP A 518 -34.20 -6.14 -15.42
CA TRP A 518 -33.97 -6.80 -16.70
C TRP A 518 -33.64 -8.30 -16.57
N GLU A 519 -32.88 -8.68 -15.54
CA GLU A 519 -32.61 -10.09 -15.20
C GLU A 519 -33.84 -10.79 -14.63
N GLN A 520 -34.67 -10.09 -13.85
CA GLN A 520 -35.97 -10.59 -13.42
C GLN A 520 -36.88 -10.93 -14.59
N PHE A 521 -36.96 -10.02 -15.56
CA PHE A 521 -37.68 -10.26 -16.80
C PHE A 521 -37.11 -11.45 -17.58
N ASN A 522 -35.79 -11.54 -17.75
CA ASN A 522 -35.15 -12.61 -18.49
C ASN A 522 -35.32 -14.00 -17.83
N TRP A 523 -35.25 -14.12 -16.51
CA TRP A 523 -35.51 -15.41 -15.85
C TRP A 523 -36.99 -15.78 -15.94
N LYS A 524 -37.93 -14.83 -15.76
CA LYS A 524 -39.37 -15.09 -15.91
C LYS A 524 -39.68 -15.54 -17.34
N PHE A 525 -39.10 -14.86 -18.33
CA PHE A 525 -39.24 -15.20 -19.75
C PHE A 525 -38.63 -16.56 -20.08
N ARG A 526 -37.43 -16.89 -19.55
CA ARG A 526 -36.81 -18.21 -19.73
C ARG A 526 -37.56 -19.33 -19.02
N ALA A 527 -38.14 -19.07 -17.85
CA ALA A 527 -38.99 -20.01 -17.13
C ALA A 527 -40.29 -20.28 -17.89
N LEU A 528 -40.95 -19.24 -18.40
CA LEU A 528 -42.10 -19.32 -19.30
C LEU A 528 -41.78 -20.11 -20.58
N LYS A 529 -40.65 -19.81 -21.22
CA LYS A 529 -40.18 -20.52 -22.41
C LYS A 529 -39.88 -21.99 -22.11
N SER A 530 -39.25 -22.28 -20.97
CA SER A 530 -38.95 -23.66 -20.55
C SER A 530 -40.22 -24.45 -20.20
N GLN A 531 -41.22 -23.82 -19.56
CA GLN A 531 -42.53 -24.44 -19.33
C GLN A 531 -43.29 -24.72 -20.64
N ALA A 532 -43.17 -23.83 -21.64
CA ALA A 532 -43.75 -24.04 -22.96
C ALA A 532 -43.08 -25.20 -23.73
N PHE A 533 -41.79 -25.42 -23.54
CA PHE A 533 -41.05 -26.53 -24.17
C PHE A 533 -41.07 -27.85 -23.37
N ALA A 534 -41.39 -27.83 -22.07
CA ALA A 534 -41.39 -29.00 -21.20
C ALA A 534 -42.66 -29.88 -21.28
N ARG A 535 -43.73 -29.44 -21.96
CA ARG A 535 -44.95 -30.26 -22.14
C ARG A 535 -45.04 -30.80 -23.57
N ARG A 536 -44.47 -31.99 -23.80
CA ARG A 536 -45.00 -32.88 -24.86
C ARG A 536 -46.32 -33.46 -24.36
N ASN A 537 -47.37 -33.21 -25.14
CA ASN A 537 -48.72 -33.76 -25.07
C ASN A 537 -49.56 -33.39 -23.84
N LEU A 538 -50.33 -32.30 -23.97
CA LEU A 538 -51.72 -32.23 -23.51
C LEU A 538 -52.47 -31.18 -24.34
N CYS A 539 -53.34 -31.69 -25.22
CA CYS A 539 -54.48 -31.06 -25.91
C CYS A 539 -54.34 -29.61 -26.41
N TYR A 540 -54.16 -29.49 -27.72
CA TYR A 540 -54.56 -28.34 -28.53
C TYR A 540 -56.02 -27.96 -28.21
N GLY A 541 -56.24 -26.74 -27.70
CA GLY A 541 -57.58 -26.20 -27.48
C GLY A 541 -57.77 -25.48 -26.14
N ARG A 542 -56.89 -24.52 -25.78
CA ARG A 542 -57.21 -23.41 -24.85
C ARG A 542 -56.15 -22.31 -24.69
N ILE A 543 -55.04 -22.33 -25.44
CA ILE A 543 -54.09 -21.21 -25.52
C ILE A 543 -54.35 -20.40 -26.80
N TYR A 544 -55.60 -19.98 -26.99
CA TYR A 544 -55.99 -19.02 -28.03
C TYR A 544 -56.75 -17.82 -27.46
N ILE A 545 -56.80 -17.66 -26.13
CA ILE A 545 -57.59 -16.59 -25.48
C ILE A 545 -56.76 -15.63 -24.60
N MET A 546 -55.49 -15.92 -24.27
CA MET A 546 -54.66 -14.99 -23.47
C MET A 546 -53.52 -14.30 -24.22
N GLY A 547 -53.29 -14.62 -25.50
CA GLY A 547 -52.28 -13.96 -26.33
C GLY A 547 -52.80 -12.78 -27.16
N HIS A 548 -54.13 -12.60 -27.25
CA HIS A 548 -54.75 -11.60 -28.12
C HIS A 548 -55.46 -10.45 -27.38
N SER A 549 -55.63 -10.55 -26.06
CA SER A 549 -56.35 -9.53 -25.27
C SER A 549 -55.45 -8.49 -24.59
N LEU A 550 -54.15 -8.76 -24.41
CA LEU A 550 -53.22 -7.80 -23.79
C LEU A 550 -52.47 -6.93 -24.81
N ALA A 551 -52.42 -7.34 -26.09
CA ALA A 551 -51.74 -6.58 -27.13
C ALA A 551 -52.65 -5.59 -27.89
N LEU A 552 -53.99 -5.75 -27.83
CA LEU A 552 -54.95 -4.85 -28.48
C LEU A 552 -55.56 -3.81 -27.52
N GLY A 553 -55.54 -4.05 -26.20
CA GLY A 553 -56.02 -3.07 -25.21
C GLY A 553 -55.05 -1.91 -24.96
N ALA A 554 -53.74 -2.15 -25.00
CA ALA A 554 -52.73 -1.11 -24.73
C ALA A 554 -52.51 -0.15 -25.92
N ILE A 555 -52.81 -0.59 -27.15
CA ILE A 555 -52.65 0.24 -28.36
C ILE A 555 -53.88 1.14 -28.59
N ASP A 556 -55.09 0.71 -28.20
CA ASP A 556 -56.30 1.55 -28.28
C ASP A 556 -56.37 2.62 -27.16
N MET A 557 -55.72 2.37 -26.01
CA MET A 557 -55.63 3.34 -24.90
C MET A 557 -54.61 4.46 -25.15
N LEU A 558 -53.61 4.24 -26.03
CA LEU A 558 -52.60 5.25 -26.40
C LEU A 558 -52.98 6.07 -27.65
N LEU A 559 -53.98 5.61 -28.43
CA LEU A 559 -54.43 6.31 -29.64
C LEU A 559 -55.75 7.11 -29.44
N ARG A 560 -56.37 7.05 -28.26
CA ARG A 560 -57.53 7.88 -27.93
C ARG A 560 -57.39 8.57 -26.57
N GLY A 561 -56.90 9.81 -26.63
CA GLY A 561 -57.52 10.89 -25.86
C GLY A 561 -56.65 11.57 -24.81
N ASN A 562 -56.31 12.83 -25.14
CA ASN A 562 -56.21 14.04 -24.30
C ASN A 562 -55.29 14.03 -23.07
#